data_AF-A0A2K3MPY3-F1
#
_entry.id   AF-A0A2K3MPY3-F1
#
_cell.length_a   1.000
_cell.length_b   1.000
_cell.length_c   1.000
_cell.angle_alpha   90.00
_cell.angle_beta   90.00
_cell.angle_gamma   90.00
#
_symmetry.space_group_name_H-M   'P 1'
#
loop_
_entity.id
_entity.type
_entity.pdbx_description
1 polymer ?
#
loop_
_entity_poly.entity_id
_entity_poly.type
_entity_poly.pdbx_seq_one_letter_code
_entity_poly.pdbx_strand_id
1 'polypeptide(L)'
;MEISSSTLKLVVMRRCLEGGSSGSTFSATDSSVTQVRHSQFKDAANGQKSPVATLFEQAAASSVILTAMAATLNCSSTAYLIVAGAAPPIYCPFYNTRINIRSFMLIRNIILTVGLQKILSLLESDDANVRIHAVKVVANLAAEEANQKRIVEAGGLTSLLMLLRRYEDETVRRVAAGAIANLAMNEANQELIMAEGGITLLSMAASDAEDPQTLRMVAGAIANLCGNDKILMTLRSQGGIKALLGIVRCGHPDVLSQVARGIANFAKCESRASNQGIKTGRSILIEDGALPWIVQNANNEAAPIRRHIELALCHLAQHEANAKDMISGGALWELVRISTDCSREDIRSLAHKTLSSITAFKSELRRLRIDY
;
A
#
# COMPACT_ATOMS: atom_id res chain seq x y z
N MET A 1 -6.99 -17.72 19.15
CA MET A 1 -7.35 -16.28 19.06
C MET A 1 -6.70 -15.75 17.80
N GLU A 2 -7.45 -15.76 16.70
CA GLU A 2 -6.98 -15.34 15.37
C GLU A 2 -6.97 -13.81 15.30
N ILE A 3 -5.78 -13.23 15.17
CA ILE A 3 -5.64 -11.85 14.73
C ILE A 3 -5.93 -11.86 13.23
N SER A 4 -7.00 -11.17 12.81
CA SER A 4 -7.39 -11.02 11.41
C SER A 4 -6.20 -10.59 10.54
N SER A 5 -6.04 -11.25 9.38
CA SER A 5 -5.01 -10.95 8.38
C SER A 5 -4.99 -9.47 7.96
N SER A 6 -6.10 -8.76 8.09
CA SER A 6 -6.22 -7.32 7.84
C SER A 6 -5.46 -6.47 8.87
N THR A 7 -5.45 -6.88 10.14
CA THR A 7 -4.76 -6.17 11.23
C THR A 7 -3.23 -6.31 11.12
N LEU A 8 -2.74 -7.45 10.62
CA LEU A 8 -1.30 -7.64 10.37
C LEU A 8 -0.77 -6.79 9.19
N LYS A 9 -1.61 -6.55 8.17
CA LYS A 9 -1.26 -5.70 7.01
C LYS A 9 -1.16 -4.21 7.40
N LEU A 10 -2.03 -3.74 8.30
CA LEU A 10 -2.02 -2.38 8.84
C LEU A 10 -0.75 -2.06 9.64
N VAL A 11 -0.24 -3.00 10.43
CA VAL A 11 0.96 -2.80 11.27
C VAL A 11 2.24 -2.67 10.44
N VAL A 12 2.34 -3.40 9.32
CA VAL A 12 3.53 -3.34 8.43
C VAL A 12 3.58 -2.04 7.63
N MET A 13 2.44 -1.48 7.22
CA MET A 13 2.41 -0.19 6.50
C MET A 13 2.78 0.98 7.43
N ARG A 14 2.39 0.93 8.70
CA ARG A 14 2.61 2.00 9.69
C ARG A 14 4.09 2.22 10.03
N ARG A 15 4.86 1.15 10.27
CA ARG A 15 6.31 1.22 10.53
C ARG A 15 7.12 1.83 9.40
N CYS A 16 6.54 1.87 8.21
CA CYS A 16 7.23 2.20 6.98
C CYS A 16 7.07 3.65 6.56
N LEU A 17 6.08 4.34 7.13
CA LEU A 17 5.92 5.79 7.06
C LEU A 17 6.69 6.52 8.19
N GLU A 18 7.06 5.80 9.26
CA GLU A 18 7.71 6.32 10.47
C GLU A 18 9.24 6.12 10.51
N GLY A 19 9.84 5.48 9.51
CA GLY A 19 11.25 5.07 9.53
C GLY A 19 12.25 6.22 9.31
N GLY A 20 12.66 6.87 10.40
CA GLY A 20 13.78 7.82 10.47
C GLY A 20 14.34 7.95 11.88
N SER A 21 15.14 6.99 12.33
CA SER A 21 16.45 7.19 12.97
C SER A 21 16.93 5.88 13.60
N SER A 22 18.15 5.49 13.25
CA SER A 22 18.98 4.54 13.99
C SER A 22 19.38 5.15 15.34
N GLY A 23 19.38 4.33 16.38
CA GLY A 23 19.47 4.78 17.78
C GLY A 23 20.81 5.33 18.25
N SER A 24 20.74 6.00 19.39
CA SER A 24 21.79 6.03 20.41
C SER A 24 21.15 6.33 21.77
N THR A 25 21.29 5.39 22.69
CA THR A 25 21.14 5.57 24.13
C THR A 25 22.10 6.64 24.65
N PHE A 26 21.62 7.66 25.38
CA PHE A 26 22.38 8.25 26.48
C PHE A 26 21.47 8.97 27.49
N SER A 27 21.98 9.03 28.71
CA SER A 27 21.36 9.25 30.01
C SER A 27 20.84 10.65 30.32
N ALA A 28 19.91 10.68 31.28
CA ALA A 28 19.42 11.85 31.99
C ALA A 28 20.50 12.58 32.81
N THR A 29 20.43 13.92 32.86
CA THR A 29 20.62 14.76 34.07
C THR A 29 20.12 16.19 33.83
N ASP A 30 19.04 16.54 34.54
CA ASP A 30 18.82 17.70 35.41
C ASP A 30 19.10 19.18 35.03
N SER A 31 18.11 19.99 35.46
CA SER A 31 18.19 21.35 36.01
C SER A 31 18.46 22.56 35.10
N SER A 32 17.45 23.46 34.98
CA SER A 32 17.42 24.75 35.71
C SER A 32 16.46 25.76 35.09
N VAL A 33 15.47 26.16 35.89
CA VAL A 33 14.52 27.26 35.70
C VAL A 33 15.22 28.61 35.87
N THR A 34 14.87 29.61 35.06
CA THR A 34 14.76 31.00 35.56
C THR A 34 13.83 31.88 34.71
N GLN A 35 12.79 32.38 35.37
CA GLN A 35 11.85 33.44 35.00
C GLN A 35 12.49 34.83 35.03
N VAL A 36 12.11 35.73 34.12
CA VAL A 36 11.98 37.20 34.39
C VAL A 36 10.89 37.77 33.47
N ARG A 37 9.66 37.94 33.98
CA ARG A 37 8.94 39.20 34.34
C ARG A 37 8.42 40.09 33.20
N HIS A 38 7.09 40.26 33.24
CA HIS A 38 6.26 41.24 32.56
C HIS A 38 6.57 42.70 32.91
N SER A 39 6.37 43.59 31.94
CA SER A 39 5.87 44.95 32.16
C SER A 39 4.80 45.29 31.11
N GLN A 40 3.68 45.82 31.58
CA GLN A 40 2.51 46.24 30.80
C GLN A 40 2.69 47.68 30.29
N PHE A 41 2.18 47.99 29.10
CA PHE A 41 1.78 49.34 28.72
C PHE A 41 0.45 49.34 27.93
N LYS A 42 -0.31 50.41 28.19
CA LYS A 42 -1.74 50.66 27.91
C LYS A 42 -2.08 50.90 26.42
N ASP A 43 -3.33 50.58 26.08
CA ASP A 43 -4.03 50.85 24.83
C ASP A 43 -4.36 52.33 24.58
N ALA A 44 -4.30 52.76 23.31
CA ALA A 44 -5.14 53.80 22.72
C ALA A 44 -5.41 53.45 21.23
N ALA A 45 -6.69 53.46 20.85
CA ALA A 45 -7.23 53.00 19.58
C ALA A 45 -7.01 53.97 18.41
N ASN A 46 -6.83 53.45 17.18
CA ASN A 46 -7.78 53.50 16.05
C ASN A 46 -7.08 53.16 14.70
N GLY A 47 -7.63 52.24 13.89
CA GLY A 47 -7.37 52.20 12.43
C GLY A 47 -6.37 51.20 11.84
N GLN A 48 -6.71 49.90 11.85
CA GLN A 48 -6.42 48.87 10.82
C GLN A 48 -6.99 47.55 11.36
N LYS A 49 -7.68 46.72 10.54
CA LYS A 49 -7.99 45.35 10.97
C LYS A 49 -6.66 44.69 11.35
N SER A 50 -6.55 44.28 12.60
CA SER A 50 -5.27 43.88 13.19
C SER A 50 -4.71 42.62 12.49
N PRO A 51 -3.38 42.43 12.50
CA PRO A 51 -2.75 41.16 12.08
C PRO A 51 -3.31 39.94 12.82
N VAL A 52 -4.03 40.16 13.92
CA VAL A 52 -4.68 39.14 14.76
C VAL A 52 -5.89 38.51 14.06
N ALA A 53 -6.60 39.21 13.17
CA ALA A 53 -7.68 38.62 12.38
C ALA A 53 -7.14 37.66 11.30
N THR A 54 -6.02 38.02 10.67
CA THR A 54 -5.27 37.15 9.74
C THR A 54 -4.61 35.99 10.48
N LEU A 55 -4.15 36.21 11.72
CA LEU A 55 -3.67 35.15 12.62
C LEU A 55 -4.80 34.25 13.12
N PHE A 56 -6.05 34.72 13.24
CA PHE A 56 -7.19 33.87 13.61
C PHE A 56 -7.67 33.00 12.44
N GLU A 57 -7.63 33.49 11.20
CA GLU A 57 -7.87 32.67 10.01
C GLU A 57 -6.71 31.70 9.74
N GLN A 58 -5.46 32.10 9.99
CA GLN A 58 -4.31 31.19 9.98
C GLN A 58 -4.32 30.21 11.16
N ALA A 59 -4.81 30.60 12.34
CA ALA A 59 -4.97 29.72 13.51
C ALA A 59 -6.16 28.76 13.36
N ALA A 60 -7.21 29.14 12.63
CA ALA A 60 -8.32 28.26 12.29
C ALA A 60 -7.91 27.17 11.28
N ALA A 61 -7.01 27.50 10.34
CA ALA A 61 -6.34 26.48 9.52
C ALA A 61 -5.43 25.57 10.37
N SER A 62 -4.75 26.12 11.38
CA SER A 62 -3.91 25.37 12.31
C SER A 62 -4.69 24.44 13.25
N SER A 63 -5.96 24.70 13.63
CA SER A 63 -6.68 23.83 14.59
C SER A 63 -7.15 22.51 13.96
N VAL A 64 -7.53 22.53 12.66
CA VAL A 64 -7.87 21.31 11.90
C VAL A 64 -6.61 20.49 11.63
N ILE A 65 -5.50 21.17 11.32
CA ILE A 65 -4.19 20.53 11.13
C ILE A 65 -3.66 19.98 12.45
N LEU A 66 -3.80 20.70 13.59
CA LEU A 66 -3.41 20.19 14.91
C LEU A 66 -4.26 18.99 15.33
N THR A 67 -5.56 18.98 15.01
CA THR A 67 -6.46 17.87 15.34
C THR A 67 -6.16 16.65 14.47
N ALA A 68 -5.82 16.85 13.20
CA ALA A 68 -5.34 15.78 12.31
C ALA A 68 -3.93 15.29 12.70
N MET A 69 -3.03 16.21 13.12
CA MET A 69 -1.69 15.90 13.60
C MET A 69 -1.70 15.16 14.94
N ALA A 70 -2.58 15.55 15.87
CA ALA A 70 -2.79 14.88 17.16
C ALA A 70 -3.43 13.49 17.01
N ALA A 71 -4.14 13.23 15.90
CA ALA A 71 -4.62 11.90 15.57
C ALA A 71 -3.52 10.99 14.97
N THR A 72 -2.48 11.58 14.36
CA THR A 72 -1.33 10.86 13.79
C THR A 72 -0.11 10.76 14.69
N LEU A 73 0.05 11.66 15.67
CA LEU A 73 1.14 11.64 16.65
C LEU A 73 0.56 11.15 17.98
N ASN A 74 0.99 9.98 18.42
CA ASN A 74 0.56 9.34 19.67
C ASN A 74 1.16 10.06 20.90
N CYS A 75 0.87 11.35 21.11
CA CYS A 75 1.37 12.14 22.23
C CYS A 75 0.29 13.03 22.88
N SER A 76 0.06 12.71 24.16
CA SER A 76 -0.57 13.45 25.26
C SER A 76 -2.05 13.88 25.17
N SER A 77 -2.88 13.02 25.78
CA SER A 77 -3.83 13.38 26.87
C SER A 77 -5.22 13.93 26.56
N THR A 78 -5.71 13.92 25.32
CA THR A 78 -7.16 14.09 25.06
C THR A 78 -7.78 13.08 24.08
N ALA A 79 -6.98 12.18 23.49
CA ALA A 79 -7.44 11.23 22.47
C ALA A 79 -7.83 9.83 23.00
N TYR A 80 -8.17 9.68 24.28
CA TYR A 80 -8.59 8.37 24.83
C TYR A 80 -10.10 8.08 24.65
N LEU A 81 -10.89 9.01 24.10
CA LEU A 81 -12.36 8.89 24.06
C LEU A 81 -12.96 8.54 22.69
N ILE A 82 -12.16 8.25 21.65
CA ILE A 82 -12.69 7.90 20.31
C ILE A 82 -12.01 6.65 19.72
N VAL A 83 -11.59 5.68 20.54
CA VAL A 83 -11.14 4.36 20.00
C VAL A 83 -11.65 3.16 20.81
N ALA A 84 -12.07 3.32 22.06
CA ALA A 84 -12.61 2.20 22.84
C ALA A 84 -14.13 2.06 22.62
N GLY A 85 -14.52 1.10 21.78
CA GLY A 85 -15.91 0.66 21.66
C GLY A 85 -16.41 0.03 22.96
N ALA A 86 -17.03 0.83 23.82
CA ALA A 86 -17.99 0.43 24.86
C ALA A 86 -18.71 1.69 25.38
N ALA A 87 -20.03 1.71 25.34
CA ALA A 87 -20.86 2.71 26.05
C ALA A 87 -20.78 2.45 27.59
N PRO A 88 -21.01 3.44 28.50
CA PRO A 88 -21.98 4.53 28.40
C PRO A 88 -21.43 5.93 28.85
N PRO A 89 -22.32 6.92 29.10
CA PRO A 89 -22.40 8.18 28.36
C PRO A 89 -21.21 9.14 28.61
N ILE A 90 -20.63 9.67 27.54
CA ILE A 90 -19.60 10.71 27.63
C ILE A 90 -20.30 12.06 27.80
N TYR A 91 -20.26 12.57 29.03
CA TYR A 91 -20.67 13.92 29.39
C TYR A 91 -19.61 14.90 28.86
N CYS A 92 -19.97 15.81 27.95
CA CYS A 92 -19.09 16.90 27.51
C CYS A 92 -19.51 18.20 28.23
N PRO A 93 -18.65 18.84 29.04
CA PRO A 93 -19.08 19.90 29.97
C PRO A 93 -19.34 21.27 29.33
N PHE A 94 -19.43 21.40 28.01
CA PHE A 94 -19.67 22.69 27.34
C PHE A 94 -20.95 22.79 26.49
N TYR A 95 -21.61 21.68 26.13
CA TYR A 95 -22.90 21.73 25.46
C TYR A 95 -23.78 20.60 25.97
N ASN A 96 -24.76 20.95 26.81
CA ASN A 96 -25.71 20.04 27.45
C ASN A 96 -26.69 19.44 26.43
N THR A 97 -26.21 18.59 25.53
CA THR A 97 -27.04 17.89 24.55
C THR A 97 -26.50 16.48 24.33
N ARG A 98 -27.35 15.46 24.51
CA ARG A 98 -27.04 14.07 24.14
C ARG A 98 -26.70 14.02 22.65
N ILE A 99 -25.43 13.91 22.29
CA ILE A 99 -25.03 13.67 20.91
C ILE A 99 -25.43 12.24 20.58
N ASN A 100 -26.51 12.08 19.81
CA ASN A 100 -26.93 10.79 19.26
C ASN A 100 -25.79 10.20 18.40
N ILE A 101 -25.59 8.88 18.44
CA ILE A 101 -24.58 8.16 17.64
C ILE A 101 -24.64 8.57 16.16
N ARG A 102 -25.85 8.83 15.62
CA ARG A 102 -26.03 9.35 14.25
C ARG A 102 -25.44 10.75 14.06
N SER A 103 -25.60 11.65 15.02
CA SER A 103 -25.00 12.99 14.99
C SER A 103 -23.48 12.94 15.12
N PHE A 104 -22.94 12.02 15.93
CA PHE A 104 -21.50 11.79 16.03
C PHE A 104 -20.90 11.26 14.72
N MET A 105 -21.57 10.28 14.09
CA MET A 105 -21.21 9.77 12.76
C MET A 105 -21.28 10.87 11.69
N LEU A 106 -22.30 11.74 11.75
CA LEU A 106 -22.48 12.87 10.83
C LEU A 106 -21.39 13.94 11.01
N ILE A 107 -21.06 14.31 12.25
CA ILE A 107 -19.99 15.27 12.55
C ILE A 107 -18.63 14.71 12.13
N ARG A 108 -18.36 13.43 12.43
CA ARG A 108 -17.15 12.73 11.95
C ARG A 108 -17.11 12.70 10.42
N ASN A 109 -18.25 12.49 9.75
CA ASN A 109 -18.31 12.51 8.30
C ASN A 109 -18.02 13.92 7.74
N ILE A 110 -18.64 14.97 8.29
CA ILE A 110 -18.43 16.36 7.87
C ILE A 110 -16.97 16.81 8.12
N ILE A 111 -16.41 16.54 9.29
CA ILE A 111 -15.00 16.86 9.61
C ILE A 111 -14.07 16.14 8.63
N LEU A 112 -14.35 14.87 8.31
CA LEU A 112 -13.56 14.14 7.33
C LEU A 112 -13.75 14.70 5.92
N THR A 113 -14.93 15.13 5.49
CA THR A 113 -15.14 15.63 4.11
C THR A 113 -14.57 17.04 3.93
N VAL A 114 -14.87 17.97 4.84
CA VAL A 114 -14.37 19.35 4.79
C VAL A 114 -12.87 19.39 5.09
N GLY A 115 -12.42 18.62 6.08
CA GLY A 115 -11.01 18.48 6.42
C GLY A 115 -10.20 17.85 5.29
N LEU A 116 -10.74 16.82 4.61
CA LEU A 116 -10.08 16.17 3.48
C LEU A 116 -9.88 17.12 2.31
N GLN A 117 -10.89 17.90 1.90
CA GLN A 117 -10.73 18.89 0.84
C GLN A 117 -9.63 19.91 1.15
N LYS A 118 -9.55 20.36 2.41
CA LYS A 118 -8.47 21.25 2.84
C LYS A 118 -7.11 20.55 2.78
N ILE A 119 -6.98 19.32 3.28
CA ILE A 119 -5.75 18.55 3.23
C ILE A 119 -5.29 18.33 1.78
N LEU A 120 -6.22 18.02 0.86
CA LEU A 120 -5.90 17.85 -0.56
C LEU A 120 -5.38 19.15 -1.18
N SER A 121 -5.95 20.30 -0.83
CA SER A 121 -5.40 21.60 -1.28
C SER A 121 -3.97 21.86 -0.79
N LEU A 122 -3.58 21.31 0.37
CA LEU A 122 -2.22 21.45 0.90
C LEU A 122 -1.19 20.58 0.17
N LEU A 123 -1.61 19.59 -0.63
CA LEU A 123 -0.72 18.83 -1.50
C LEU A 123 -0.13 19.71 -2.62
N GLU A 124 -0.77 20.84 -2.92
CA GLU A 124 -0.33 21.82 -3.92
C GLU A 124 0.41 23.01 -3.31
N SER A 125 0.66 23.00 -2.00
CA SER A 125 1.40 24.06 -1.30
C SER A 125 2.79 24.25 -1.90
N ASP A 126 3.29 25.48 -2.01
CA ASP A 126 4.69 25.74 -2.42
C ASP A 126 5.70 25.32 -1.34
N ASP A 127 5.29 25.31 -0.07
CA ASP A 127 6.10 24.82 1.05
C ASP A 127 6.22 23.29 1.02
N ALA A 128 7.45 22.80 0.87
CA ALA A 128 7.77 21.36 0.80
C ALA A 128 7.42 20.60 2.08
N ASN A 129 7.62 21.20 3.26
CA ASN A 129 7.27 20.56 4.52
C ASN A 129 5.75 20.43 4.64
N VAL A 130 4.99 21.46 4.28
CA VAL A 130 3.52 21.40 4.27
C VAL A 130 3.02 20.29 3.34
N ARG A 131 3.57 20.19 2.12
CA ARG A 131 3.23 19.10 1.19
C ARG A 131 3.55 17.72 1.76
N ILE A 132 4.74 17.53 2.33
CA ILE A 132 5.16 16.25 2.93
C ILE A 132 4.22 15.84 4.06
N HIS A 133 3.84 16.77 4.94
CA HIS A 133 2.90 16.47 6.01
C HIS A 133 1.49 16.18 5.47
N ALA A 134 1.03 16.94 4.48
CA ALA A 134 -0.26 16.71 3.84
C ALA A 134 -0.34 15.31 3.19
N VAL A 135 0.68 14.90 2.43
CA VAL A 135 0.68 13.58 1.78
C VAL A 135 0.77 12.45 2.82
N LYS A 136 1.51 12.64 3.92
CA LYS A 136 1.53 11.67 5.05
C LYS A 136 0.15 11.52 5.70
N VAL A 137 -0.56 12.61 5.91
CA VAL A 137 -1.93 12.58 6.45
C VAL A 137 -2.85 11.82 5.49
N VAL A 138 -2.79 12.09 4.18
CA VAL A 138 -3.59 11.37 3.17
C VAL A 138 -3.24 9.88 3.15
N ALA A 139 -1.95 9.51 3.21
CA ALA A 139 -1.52 8.11 3.24
C ALA A 139 -2.05 7.37 4.47
N ASN A 140 -2.01 8.02 5.64
CA ASN A 140 -2.56 7.47 6.88
C ASN A 140 -4.08 7.32 6.81
N LEU A 141 -4.80 8.30 6.26
CA LEU A 141 -6.25 8.21 6.06
C LEU A 141 -6.61 7.08 5.09
N ALA A 142 -5.83 6.90 4.01
CA ALA A 142 -6.06 5.86 3.01
C ALA A 142 -5.83 4.43 3.56
N ALA A 143 -5.06 4.27 4.64
CA ALA A 143 -4.87 2.98 5.29
C ALA A 143 -6.18 2.40 5.87
N GLU A 144 -7.15 3.27 6.17
CA GLU A 144 -8.47 2.89 6.66
C GLU A 144 -9.45 2.68 5.48
N GLU A 145 -9.95 1.45 5.32
CA GLU A 145 -10.86 1.05 4.23
C GLU A 145 -12.07 2.00 4.08
N ALA A 146 -12.65 2.42 5.20
CA ALA A 146 -13.81 3.31 5.23
C ALA A 146 -13.55 4.71 4.63
N ASN A 147 -12.29 5.12 4.48
CA ASN A 147 -11.90 6.40 3.92
C ASN A 147 -11.51 6.31 2.44
N GLN A 148 -11.08 5.14 1.95
CA GLN A 148 -10.49 4.98 0.62
C GLN A 148 -11.40 5.49 -0.49
N LYS A 149 -12.67 5.11 -0.48
CA LYS A 149 -13.66 5.58 -1.46
C LYS A 149 -13.83 7.10 -1.40
N ARG A 150 -13.93 7.66 -0.18
CA ARG A 150 -14.14 9.11 0.03
C ARG A 150 -12.94 9.93 -0.42
N ILE A 151 -11.72 9.42 -0.25
CA ILE A 151 -10.48 10.04 -0.73
C ILE A 151 -10.51 10.14 -2.25
N VAL A 152 -10.92 9.07 -2.94
CA VAL A 152 -11.03 9.07 -4.40
C VAL A 152 -12.13 10.01 -4.88
N GLU A 153 -13.33 9.96 -4.27
CA GLU A 153 -14.45 10.87 -4.60
C GLU A 153 -14.11 12.35 -4.38
N ALA A 154 -13.19 12.64 -3.44
CA ALA A 154 -12.70 13.99 -3.17
C ALA A 154 -11.62 14.47 -4.16
N GLY A 155 -11.19 13.65 -5.12
CA GLY A 155 -10.10 13.96 -6.06
C GLY A 155 -8.70 13.60 -5.56
N GLY A 156 -8.60 12.91 -4.41
CA GLY A 156 -7.32 12.60 -3.79
C GLY A 156 -6.43 11.67 -4.62
N LEU A 157 -7.02 10.74 -5.39
CA LEU A 157 -6.25 9.88 -6.31
C LEU A 157 -5.50 10.72 -7.35
N THR A 158 -6.21 11.62 -8.02
CA THR A 158 -5.61 12.51 -9.03
C THR A 158 -4.50 13.36 -8.42
N SER A 159 -4.70 13.93 -7.22
CA SER A 159 -3.64 14.68 -6.52
C SER A 159 -2.40 13.81 -6.24
N LEU A 160 -2.59 12.57 -5.77
CA LEU A 160 -1.49 11.64 -5.49
C LEU A 160 -0.72 11.25 -6.76
N LEU A 161 -1.41 10.98 -7.86
CA LEU A 161 -0.79 10.69 -9.16
C LEU A 161 -0.02 11.91 -9.69
N MET A 162 -0.55 13.12 -9.49
CA MET A 162 0.14 14.36 -9.83
C MET A 162 1.41 14.57 -8.99
N LEU A 163 1.41 14.13 -7.72
CA LEU A 163 2.62 14.16 -6.88
C LEU A 163 3.72 13.26 -7.45
N LEU A 164 3.39 12.04 -7.89
CA LEU A 164 4.36 11.15 -8.54
C LEU A 164 4.94 11.74 -9.84
N ARG A 165 4.15 12.53 -10.56
CA ARG A 165 4.54 13.12 -11.86
C ARG A 165 5.38 14.39 -11.74
N ARG A 166 5.04 15.28 -10.81
CA ARG A 166 5.57 16.66 -10.78
C ARG A 166 6.74 16.87 -9.83
N TYR A 167 6.91 16.01 -8.83
CA TYR A 167 7.87 16.26 -7.75
C TYR A 167 8.96 15.21 -7.75
N GLU A 168 10.20 15.68 -7.64
CA GLU A 168 11.40 14.86 -7.57
C GLU A 168 11.77 14.46 -6.13
N ASP A 169 11.11 15.05 -5.12
CA ASP A 169 11.35 14.71 -3.72
C ASP A 169 10.98 13.26 -3.44
N GLU A 170 11.99 12.48 -3.08
CA GLU A 170 11.87 11.04 -2.86
C GLU A 170 10.90 10.70 -1.73
N THR A 171 10.83 11.52 -0.68
CA THR A 171 9.89 11.30 0.42
C THR A 171 8.45 11.50 -0.04
N VAL A 172 8.18 12.54 -0.83
CA VAL A 172 6.86 12.79 -1.41
C VAL A 172 6.46 11.63 -2.32
N ARG A 173 7.34 11.20 -3.24
CA ARG A 173 7.05 10.08 -4.16
C ARG A 173 6.76 8.79 -3.41
N ARG A 174 7.58 8.46 -2.41
CA ARG A 174 7.41 7.28 -1.55
C ARG A 174 6.07 7.28 -0.83
N VAL A 175 5.73 8.39 -0.16
CA VAL A 175 4.49 8.48 0.63
C VAL A 175 3.26 8.50 -0.29
N ALA A 176 3.35 9.16 -1.45
CA ALA A 176 2.30 9.15 -2.46
C ALA A 176 2.07 7.73 -3.03
N ALA A 177 3.13 7.01 -3.38
CA ALA A 177 3.05 5.61 -3.81
C ALA A 177 2.44 4.71 -2.72
N GLY A 178 2.79 4.95 -1.45
CA GLY A 178 2.19 4.25 -0.31
C GLY A 178 0.69 4.54 -0.15
N ALA A 179 0.27 5.79 -0.32
CA ALA A 179 -1.14 6.17 -0.31
C ALA A 179 -1.90 5.49 -1.46
N ILE A 180 -1.34 5.48 -2.68
CA ILE A 180 -1.92 4.80 -3.85
C ILE A 180 -2.01 3.29 -3.60
N ALA A 181 -0.99 2.68 -2.98
CA ALA A 181 -1.02 1.27 -2.60
C ALA A 181 -2.19 0.96 -1.64
N ASN A 182 -2.43 1.83 -0.67
CA ASN A 182 -3.57 1.71 0.24
C ASN A 182 -4.91 1.85 -0.52
N LEU A 183 -5.05 2.87 -1.38
CA LEU A 183 -6.25 3.06 -2.20
C LEU A 183 -6.52 1.86 -3.12
N ALA A 184 -5.47 1.24 -3.66
CA ALA A 184 -5.54 0.06 -4.52
C ALA A 184 -5.99 -1.21 -3.78
N MET A 185 -6.19 -1.20 -2.45
CA MET A 185 -6.80 -2.32 -1.75
C MET A 185 -8.31 -2.44 -2.02
N ASN A 186 -8.96 -1.35 -2.45
CA ASN A 186 -10.36 -1.35 -2.84
C ASN A 186 -10.50 -1.57 -4.36
N GLU A 187 -11.25 -2.60 -4.77
CA GLU A 187 -11.40 -2.98 -6.18
C GLU A 187 -11.97 -1.85 -7.06
N ALA A 188 -12.94 -1.07 -6.56
CA ALA A 188 -13.52 0.03 -7.33
C ALA A 188 -12.50 1.15 -7.62
N ASN A 189 -11.55 1.37 -6.70
CA ASN A 189 -10.49 2.35 -6.90
C ASN A 189 -9.44 1.85 -7.91
N GLN A 190 -9.24 0.54 -8.04
CA GLN A 190 -8.24 -0.03 -8.95
C GLN A 190 -8.57 0.31 -10.41
N GLU A 191 -9.84 0.23 -10.81
CA GLU A 191 -10.27 0.63 -12.15
C GLU A 191 -9.98 2.11 -12.44
N LEU A 192 -10.20 2.99 -11.46
CA LEU A 192 -9.90 4.42 -11.56
C LEU A 192 -8.38 4.69 -11.62
N ILE A 193 -7.59 4.01 -10.78
CA ILE A 193 -6.12 4.07 -10.84
C ILE A 193 -5.62 3.70 -12.23
N MET A 194 -6.19 2.65 -12.84
CA MET A 194 -5.84 2.24 -14.19
C MET A 194 -6.26 3.26 -15.25
N ALA A 195 -7.46 3.84 -15.13
CA ALA A 195 -7.99 4.83 -16.06
C ALA A 195 -7.16 6.13 -16.06
N GLU A 196 -6.62 6.54 -14.90
CA GLU A 196 -5.77 7.72 -14.76
C GLU A 196 -4.27 7.46 -15.08
N GLY A 197 -3.94 6.29 -15.65
CA GLY A 197 -2.56 5.96 -16.05
C GLY A 197 -1.64 5.63 -14.87
N GLY A 198 -2.20 5.13 -13.76
CA GLY A 198 -1.47 4.87 -12.52
C GLY A 198 -0.29 3.93 -12.68
N ILE A 199 -0.36 2.90 -13.54
CA ILE A 199 0.78 2.01 -13.78
C ILE A 199 1.93 2.77 -14.43
N THR A 200 1.66 3.62 -15.41
CA THR A 200 2.70 4.42 -16.08
C THR A 200 3.42 5.31 -15.07
N LEU A 201 2.67 6.03 -14.23
CA LEU A 201 3.25 6.93 -13.23
C LEU A 201 4.01 6.20 -12.12
N LEU A 202 3.48 5.06 -11.65
CA LEU A 202 4.19 4.18 -10.71
C LEU A 202 5.48 3.63 -11.33
N SER A 203 5.45 3.25 -12.60
CA SER A 203 6.63 2.72 -13.32
C SER A 203 7.71 3.79 -13.51
N MET A 204 7.32 5.03 -13.81
CA MET A 204 8.24 6.17 -13.85
C MET A 204 8.86 6.40 -12.47
N ALA A 205 8.06 6.45 -11.41
CA ALA A 205 8.55 6.61 -10.05
C ALA A 205 9.53 5.50 -9.63
N ALA A 206 9.30 4.25 -10.05
CA ALA A 206 10.25 3.16 -9.81
C ALA A 206 11.55 3.28 -10.62
N SER A 207 11.49 3.81 -11.84
CA SER A 207 12.67 3.96 -12.70
C SER A 207 13.63 5.03 -12.17
N ASP A 208 13.08 6.04 -11.51
CA ASP A 208 13.82 7.18 -10.95
C ASP A 208 14.18 7.01 -9.46
N ALA A 209 13.84 5.86 -8.85
CA ALA A 209 14.03 5.63 -7.41
C ALA A 209 15.24 4.74 -7.14
N GLU A 210 16.11 5.20 -6.25
CA GLU A 210 17.21 4.41 -5.69
C GLU A 210 16.84 3.82 -4.32
N ASP A 211 15.92 4.47 -3.56
CA ASP A 211 15.51 4.04 -2.22
C ASP A 211 14.68 2.75 -2.30
N PRO A 212 15.13 1.63 -1.70
CA PRO A 212 14.36 0.40 -1.64
C PRO A 212 12.97 0.59 -1.02
N GLN A 213 12.81 1.57 -0.11
CA GLN A 213 11.51 1.81 0.50
C GLN A 213 10.49 2.40 -0.48
N THR A 214 10.91 3.28 -1.38
CA THR A 214 10.08 3.79 -2.48
C THR A 214 9.71 2.67 -3.44
N LEU A 215 10.69 1.87 -3.87
CA LEU A 215 10.47 0.72 -4.74
C LEU A 215 9.48 -0.28 -4.12
N ARG A 216 9.56 -0.48 -2.80
CA ARG A 216 8.63 -1.34 -2.07
C ARG A 216 7.20 -0.81 -2.10
N MET A 217 7.00 0.50 -1.94
CA MET A 217 5.66 1.11 -2.02
C MET A 217 5.09 0.99 -3.44
N VAL A 218 5.91 1.27 -4.45
CA VAL A 218 5.52 1.13 -5.86
C VAL A 218 5.16 -0.31 -6.22
N ALA A 219 6.04 -1.26 -5.90
CA ALA A 219 5.77 -2.69 -6.10
C ALA A 219 4.53 -3.15 -5.34
N GLY A 220 4.31 -2.62 -4.12
CA GLY A 220 3.12 -2.88 -3.32
C GLY A 220 1.81 -2.43 -3.98
N ALA A 221 1.81 -1.23 -4.58
CA ALA A 221 0.68 -0.71 -5.34
C ALA A 221 0.39 -1.57 -6.56
N ILE A 222 1.40 -1.86 -7.39
CA ILE A 222 1.25 -2.69 -8.59
C ILE A 222 0.76 -4.09 -8.21
N ALA A 223 1.29 -4.68 -7.14
CA ALA A 223 0.89 -6.00 -6.67
C ALA A 223 -0.56 -6.06 -6.17
N ASN A 224 -1.12 -4.97 -5.65
CA ASN A 224 -2.55 -4.88 -5.35
C ASN A 224 -3.40 -4.88 -6.63
N LEU A 225 -2.96 -4.15 -7.65
CA LEU A 225 -3.63 -4.09 -8.96
C LEU A 225 -3.60 -5.43 -9.72
N CYS A 226 -2.52 -6.20 -9.59
CA CYS A 226 -2.42 -7.55 -10.18
C CYS A 226 -3.48 -8.55 -9.67
N GLY A 227 -4.19 -8.22 -8.58
CA GLY A 227 -5.23 -9.07 -7.99
C GLY A 227 -6.61 -8.93 -8.62
N ASN A 228 -6.80 -8.08 -9.63
CA ASN A 228 -8.10 -7.82 -10.26
C ASN A 228 -8.09 -8.23 -11.73
N ASP A 229 -8.95 -9.20 -12.05
CA ASP A 229 -9.09 -9.84 -13.34
C ASP A 229 -9.57 -8.87 -14.43
N LYS A 230 -10.46 -7.92 -14.09
CA LYS A 230 -11.01 -6.93 -15.03
C LYS A 230 -9.94 -6.01 -15.63
N ILE A 231 -8.86 -5.77 -14.89
CA ILE A 231 -7.83 -4.81 -15.29
C ILE A 231 -6.52 -5.44 -15.77
N LEU A 232 -6.38 -6.78 -15.78
CA LEU A 232 -5.10 -7.44 -16.11
C LEU A 232 -4.56 -7.08 -17.49
N MET A 233 -5.44 -7.00 -18.50
CA MET A 233 -5.04 -6.66 -19.87
C MET A 233 -4.57 -5.21 -19.96
N THR A 234 -5.28 -4.30 -19.30
CA THR A 234 -4.88 -2.89 -19.22
C THR A 234 -3.56 -2.76 -18.45
N LEU A 235 -3.38 -3.50 -17.35
CA LEU A 235 -2.15 -3.55 -16.57
C LEU A 235 -0.96 -4.02 -17.41
N ARG A 236 -1.14 -5.08 -18.20
CA ARG A 236 -0.12 -5.52 -19.18
C ARG A 236 0.20 -4.42 -20.18
N SER A 237 -0.83 -3.81 -20.79
CA SER A 237 -0.66 -2.79 -21.83
C SER A 237 0.07 -1.53 -21.34
N GLN A 238 -0.16 -1.14 -20.07
CA GLN A 238 0.53 -0.02 -19.43
C GLN A 238 1.93 -0.40 -18.91
N GLY A 239 2.38 -1.64 -19.09
CA GLY A 239 3.73 -2.09 -18.74
C GLY A 239 3.90 -2.57 -17.29
N GLY A 240 2.82 -2.90 -16.58
CA GLY A 240 2.89 -3.24 -15.16
C GLY A 240 3.76 -4.46 -14.85
N ILE A 241 3.76 -5.48 -15.71
CA ILE A 241 4.64 -6.65 -15.56
C ILE A 241 6.10 -6.27 -15.78
N LYS A 242 6.39 -5.48 -16.82
CA LYS A 242 7.74 -4.98 -17.11
C LYS A 242 8.25 -4.13 -15.95
N ALA A 243 7.40 -3.32 -15.33
CA ALA A 243 7.75 -2.53 -14.16
C ALA A 243 8.14 -3.42 -12.97
N LEU A 244 7.34 -4.44 -12.65
CA LEU A 244 7.69 -5.42 -11.61
C LEU A 244 9.02 -6.11 -11.89
N LEU A 245 9.26 -6.54 -13.14
CA LEU A 245 10.51 -7.17 -13.55
C LEU A 245 11.70 -6.20 -13.60
N GLY A 246 11.46 -4.89 -13.78
CA GLY A 246 12.50 -3.87 -13.66
C GLY A 246 12.95 -3.68 -12.21
N ILE A 247 11.98 -3.67 -11.29
CA ILE A 247 12.20 -3.45 -9.85
C ILE A 247 13.07 -4.55 -9.22
N VAL A 248 13.06 -5.78 -9.76
CA VAL A 248 13.83 -6.91 -9.18
C VAL A 248 15.33 -6.63 -9.08
N ARG A 249 15.85 -5.69 -9.88
CA ARG A 249 17.27 -5.33 -9.92
C ARG A 249 17.79 -4.73 -8.60
N CYS A 250 16.92 -4.18 -7.75
CA CYS A 250 17.34 -3.62 -6.47
C CYS A 250 17.80 -4.69 -5.46
N GLY A 251 17.42 -5.97 -5.65
CA GLY A 251 17.83 -7.08 -4.79
C GLY A 251 17.30 -7.05 -3.35
N HIS A 252 16.60 -6.00 -2.92
CA HIS A 252 16.16 -5.86 -1.54
C HIS A 252 15.02 -6.84 -1.20
N PRO A 253 15.16 -7.71 -0.18
CA PRO A 253 14.21 -8.80 0.09
C PRO A 253 12.75 -8.33 0.26
N ASP A 254 12.53 -7.21 0.95
CA ASP A 254 11.18 -6.69 1.14
C ASP A 254 10.53 -6.17 -0.16
N VAL A 255 11.34 -5.67 -1.09
CA VAL A 255 10.87 -5.23 -2.41
C VAL A 255 10.55 -6.46 -3.26
N LEU A 256 11.46 -7.44 -3.30
CA LEU A 256 11.27 -8.70 -4.02
C LEU A 256 10.04 -9.47 -3.50
N SER A 257 9.73 -9.38 -2.21
CA SER A 257 8.51 -9.94 -1.62
C SER A 257 7.24 -9.32 -2.22
N GLN A 258 7.22 -7.99 -2.45
CA GLN A 258 6.11 -7.33 -3.12
C GLN A 258 6.02 -7.70 -4.61
N VAL A 259 7.15 -7.82 -5.30
CA VAL A 259 7.19 -8.29 -6.69
C VAL A 259 6.66 -9.71 -6.81
N ALA A 260 7.12 -10.62 -5.95
CA ALA A 260 6.64 -12.00 -5.89
C ALA A 260 5.13 -12.05 -5.60
N ARG A 261 4.64 -11.22 -4.68
CA ARG A 261 3.20 -11.08 -4.39
C ARG A 261 2.41 -10.64 -5.63
N GLY A 262 2.91 -9.65 -6.37
CA GLY A 262 2.27 -9.18 -7.60
C GLY A 262 2.19 -10.26 -8.67
N ILE A 263 3.29 -10.97 -8.90
CA ILE A 263 3.35 -12.09 -9.84
C ILE A 263 2.39 -13.22 -9.44
N ALA A 264 2.34 -13.58 -8.16
CA ALA A 264 1.44 -14.60 -7.64
C ALA A 264 -0.04 -14.21 -7.80
N ASN A 265 -0.38 -12.95 -7.51
CA ASN A 265 -1.72 -12.41 -7.70
C ASN A 265 -2.12 -12.47 -9.19
N PHE A 266 -1.22 -12.03 -10.08
CA PHE A 266 -1.46 -12.06 -11.52
C PHE A 266 -1.68 -13.49 -12.01
N ALA A 267 -0.79 -14.43 -11.67
CA ALA A 267 -0.89 -15.83 -12.06
C ALA A 267 -2.20 -16.47 -11.59
N LYS A 268 -2.62 -16.17 -10.35
CA LYS A 268 -3.89 -16.63 -9.80
C LYS A 268 -5.10 -16.10 -10.55
N CYS A 269 -5.14 -14.80 -10.84
CA CYS A 269 -6.25 -14.19 -11.56
C CYS A 269 -6.32 -14.65 -13.01
N GLU A 270 -5.17 -14.75 -13.68
CA GLU A 270 -5.06 -15.31 -15.02
C GLU A 270 -5.55 -16.77 -15.06
N SER A 271 -5.14 -17.60 -14.11
CA SER A 271 -5.59 -18.99 -14.03
C SER A 271 -7.11 -19.10 -13.83
N ARG A 272 -7.73 -18.19 -13.08
CA ARG A 272 -9.19 -18.16 -12.90
C ARG A 272 -9.89 -17.82 -14.22
N ALA A 273 -9.39 -16.81 -14.95
CA ALA A 273 -9.93 -16.45 -16.26
C ALA A 273 -9.82 -17.60 -17.27
N SER A 274 -8.70 -18.33 -17.27
CA SER A 274 -8.53 -19.51 -18.12
C SER A 274 -9.46 -20.66 -17.73
N ASN A 275 -9.65 -20.93 -16.44
CA ASN A 275 -10.60 -21.95 -15.96
C ASN A 275 -12.06 -21.63 -16.33
N GLN A 276 -12.41 -20.35 -16.51
CA GLN A 276 -13.73 -19.90 -16.96
C GLN A 276 -13.86 -19.86 -18.50
N GLY A 277 -12.81 -20.23 -19.24
CA GLY A 277 -12.80 -20.18 -20.71
C GLY A 277 -12.75 -18.75 -21.28
N ILE A 278 -12.59 -17.71 -20.44
CA ILE A 278 -12.48 -16.31 -20.86
C ILE A 278 -11.13 -16.07 -21.55
N LYS A 279 -10.11 -16.83 -21.13
CA LYS A 279 -8.76 -16.73 -21.65
C LYS A 279 -8.24 -18.08 -22.11
N THR A 280 -7.57 -18.09 -23.25
CA THR A 280 -6.92 -19.28 -23.82
C THR A 280 -5.49 -18.95 -24.20
N GLY A 281 -4.62 -19.96 -24.20
CA GLY A 281 -3.23 -19.82 -24.64
C GLY A 281 -2.25 -19.66 -23.48
N ARG A 282 -1.04 -19.21 -23.83
CA ARG A 282 0.08 -19.07 -22.89
C ARG A 282 -0.20 -17.97 -21.88
N SER A 283 0.37 -18.12 -20.70
CA SER A 283 0.34 -17.09 -19.68
C SER A 283 1.08 -15.83 -20.16
N ILE A 284 0.48 -14.68 -19.91
CA ILE A 284 1.08 -13.36 -20.12
C ILE A 284 2.38 -13.24 -19.33
N LEU A 285 2.45 -13.80 -18.11
CA LEU A 285 3.69 -13.77 -17.33
C LEU A 285 4.82 -14.53 -18.03
N ILE A 286 4.50 -15.62 -18.73
CA ILE A 286 5.48 -16.37 -19.53
C ILE A 286 5.84 -15.57 -20.78
N GLU A 287 4.86 -15.01 -21.48
CA GLU A 287 5.07 -14.18 -22.68
C GLU A 287 5.93 -12.94 -22.39
N ASP A 288 5.73 -12.29 -21.25
CA ASP A 288 6.47 -11.10 -20.83
C ASP A 288 7.79 -11.45 -20.11
N GLY A 289 8.20 -12.73 -20.09
CA GLY A 289 9.53 -13.15 -19.65
C GLY A 289 9.71 -13.26 -18.12
N ALA A 290 8.63 -13.40 -17.35
CA ALA A 290 8.72 -13.53 -15.89
C ALA A 290 9.18 -14.93 -15.43
N LEU A 291 8.99 -15.96 -16.27
CA LEU A 291 9.24 -17.36 -15.89
C LEU A 291 10.66 -17.64 -15.35
N PRO A 292 11.76 -17.14 -15.97
CA PRO A 292 13.10 -17.37 -15.44
C PRO A 292 13.28 -16.84 -14.01
N TRP A 293 12.76 -15.63 -13.73
CA TRP A 293 12.84 -15.03 -12.39
C TRP A 293 11.98 -15.79 -11.38
N ILE A 294 10.80 -16.27 -11.80
CA ILE A 294 9.93 -17.13 -10.99
C ILE A 294 10.67 -18.41 -10.61
N VAL A 295 11.25 -19.14 -11.57
CA VAL A 295 11.97 -20.39 -11.30
C VAL A 295 13.16 -20.15 -10.39
N GLN A 296 13.96 -19.11 -10.64
CA GLN A 296 15.11 -18.75 -9.81
C GLN A 296 14.74 -18.49 -8.34
N ASN A 297 13.53 -17.99 -8.07
CA ASN A 297 13.06 -17.65 -6.72
C ASN A 297 12.14 -18.70 -6.10
N ALA A 298 11.94 -19.85 -6.75
CA ALA A 298 11.02 -20.89 -6.29
C ALA A 298 11.46 -21.53 -4.98
N ASN A 299 12.77 -21.63 -4.75
CA ASN A 299 13.36 -22.10 -3.49
C ASN A 299 14.11 -20.99 -2.74
N ASN A 300 13.62 -19.74 -2.82
CA ASN A 300 14.27 -18.61 -2.15
C ASN A 300 14.31 -18.81 -0.62
N GLU A 301 15.40 -18.44 0.04
CA GLU A 301 15.54 -18.58 1.50
C GLU A 301 14.50 -17.75 2.28
N ALA A 302 14.16 -16.56 1.77
CA ALA A 302 13.16 -15.69 2.35
C ALA A 302 11.75 -16.29 2.16
N ALA A 303 11.18 -16.77 3.27
CA ALA A 303 9.86 -17.41 3.27
C ALA A 303 8.74 -16.59 2.59
N PRO A 304 8.66 -15.24 2.74
CA PRO A 304 7.65 -14.45 2.02
C PRO A 304 7.76 -14.54 0.49
N ILE A 305 8.98 -14.45 -0.05
CA ILE A 305 9.24 -14.56 -1.50
C ILE A 305 8.86 -15.97 -1.95
N ARG A 306 9.46 -16.98 -1.31
CA ARG A 306 9.25 -18.39 -1.64
C ARG A 306 7.76 -18.76 -1.71
N ARG A 307 6.98 -18.44 -0.66
CA ARG A 307 5.54 -18.75 -0.60
C ARG A 307 4.73 -18.15 -1.74
N HIS A 308 5.06 -16.93 -2.18
CA HIS A 308 4.39 -16.29 -3.30
C HIS A 308 4.78 -16.94 -4.63
N ILE A 309 6.05 -17.29 -4.81
CA ILE A 309 6.53 -17.92 -6.04
C ILE A 309 6.03 -19.35 -6.20
N GLU A 310 6.00 -20.14 -5.12
CA GLU A 310 5.41 -21.49 -5.12
C GLU A 310 3.94 -21.43 -5.56
N LEU A 311 3.18 -20.45 -5.04
CA LEU A 311 1.80 -20.21 -5.44
C LEU A 311 1.68 -19.81 -6.93
N ALA A 312 2.57 -18.93 -7.41
CA ALA A 312 2.60 -18.50 -8.80
C ALA A 312 2.86 -19.68 -9.75
N LEU A 313 3.87 -20.52 -9.44
CA LEU A 313 4.20 -21.72 -10.21
C LEU A 313 3.02 -22.68 -10.29
N CYS A 314 2.35 -22.95 -9.16
CA CYS A 314 1.18 -23.83 -9.15
C CYS A 314 0.01 -23.29 -9.99
N HIS A 315 -0.17 -21.96 -10.06
CA HIS A 315 -1.19 -21.35 -10.91
C HIS A 315 -0.83 -21.37 -12.40
N LEU A 316 0.43 -21.11 -12.74
CA LEU A 316 0.92 -21.23 -14.11
C LEU A 316 0.82 -22.67 -14.63
N ALA A 317 1.15 -23.63 -13.78
CA ALA A 317 1.22 -25.05 -14.11
C ALA A 317 -0.16 -25.66 -14.41
N GLN A 318 -1.26 -25.06 -13.95
CA GLN A 318 -2.61 -25.60 -14.14
C GLN A 318 -3.09 -25.62 -15.61
N HIS A 319 -2.32 -25.04 -16.53
CA HIS A 319 -2.73 -24.88 -17.93
C HIS A 319 -1.74 -25.58 -18.87
N GLU A 320 -2.26 -26.50 -19.70
CA GLU A 320 -1.46 -27.28 -20.65
C GLU A 320 -0.66 -26.38 -21.61
N ALA A 321 -1.21 -25.22 -21.97
CA ALA A 321 -0.57 -24.24 -22.85
C ALA A 321 0.78 -23.71 -22.30
N ASN A 322 0.98 -23.74 -20.98
CA ASN A 322 2.21 -23.29 -20.33
C ASN A 322 3.24 -24.41 -20.17
N ALA A 323 2.83 -25.67 -20.30
CA ALA A 323 3.62 -26.81 -19.84
C ALA A 323 4.96 -26.92 -20.57
N LYS A 324 4.99 -26.66 -21.89
CA LYS A 324 6.22 -26.70 -22.69
C LYS A 324 7.26 -25.70 -22.18
N ASP A 325 6.84 -24.44 -21.99
CA ASP A 325 7.73 -23.38 -21.48
C ASP A 325 8.22 -23.72 -20.08
N MET A 326 7.33 -24.20 -19.21
CA MET A 326 7.65 -24.59 -17.83
C MET A 326 8.64 -25.76 -17.76
N ILE A 327 8.50 -26.76 -18.64
CA ILE A 327 9.48 -27.86 -18.74
C ILE A 327 10.83 -27.30 -19.18
N SER A 328 10.86 -26.55 -20.29
CA SER A 328 12.11 -26.01 -20.84
C SER A 328 12.81 -25.00 -19.92
N GLY A 329 12.02 -24.28 -19.11
CA GLY A 329 12.51 -23.28 -18.17
C GLY A 329 12.90 -23.84 -16.79
N GLY A 330 12.84 -25.16 -16.60
CA GLY A 330 13.21 -25.81 -15.33
C GLY A 330 12.14 -25.76 -14.24
N ALA A 331 10.97 -25.18 -14.51
CA ALA A 331 9.88 -25.07 -13.53
C ALA A 331 9.29 -26.42 -13.12
N LEU A 332 9.39 -27.47 -13.96
CA LEU A 332 8.94 -28.82 -13.62
C LEU A 332 9.64 -29.37 -12.37
N TRP A 333 10.95 -29.12 -12.23
CA TRP A 333 11.72 -29.57 -11.07
C TRP A 333 11.28 -28.88 -9.78
N GLU A 334 11.04 -27.57 -9.87
CA GLU A 334 10.51 -26.81 -8.74
C GLU A 334 9.09 -27.25 -8.38
N LEU A 335 8.24 -27.60 -9.36
CA LEU A 335 6.91 -28.16 -9.07
C LEU A 335 6.98 -29.52 -8.34
N VAL A 336 7.91 -30.39 -8.72
CA VAL A 336 8.16 -31.66 -8.02
C VAL A 336 8.63 -31.40 -6.59
N ARG A 337 9.61 -30.50 -6.40
CA ARG A 337 10.05 -30.08 -5.05
C ARG A 337 8.90 -29.51 -4.23
N ILE A 338 8.02 -28.70 -4.83
CA ILE A 338 6.86 -28.13 -4.14
C ILE A 338 5.88 -29.22 -3.75
N SER A 339 5.65 -30.25 -4.57
CA SER A 339 4.72 -31.34 -4.25
C SER A 339 5.19 -32.24 -3.11
N THR A 340 6.50 -32.25 -2.79
CA THR A 340 7.05 -33.03 -1.68
C THR A 340 7.34 -32.17 -0.44
N ASP A 341 8.00 -31.03 -0.63
CA ASP A 341 8.71 -30.33 0.46
C ASP A 341 8.01 -29.03 0.90
N CYS A 342 7.01 -28.54 0.14
CA CYS A 342 6.36 -27.28 0.46
C CYS A 342 5.66 -27.37 1.82
N SER A 343 5.98 -26.44 2.73
CA SER A 343 5.38 -26.38 4.08
C SER A 343 3.85 -26.14 4.10
N ARG A 344 3.28 -25.67 2.98
CA ARG A 344 1.86 -25.35 2.86
C ARG A 344 1.11 -26.48 2.15
N GLU A 345 0.27 -27.19 2.90
CA GLU A 345 -0.52 -28.32 2.40
C GLU A 345 -1.35 -27.97 1.16
N ASP A 346 -1.99 -26.80 1.16
CA ASP A 346 -2.84 -26.36 0.06
C ASP A 346 -2.05 -26.18 -1.25
N ILE A 347 -0.84 -25.63 -1.16
CA ILE A 347 0.06 -25.46 -2.31
C ILE A 347 0.65 -26.82 -2.72
N ARG A 348 1.09 -27.63 -1.76
CA ARG A 348 1.66 -28.95 -2.01
C ARG A 348 0.68 -29.86 -2.74
N SER A 349 -0.56 -29.93 -2.24
CA SER A 349 -1.66 -30.68 -2.86
C SER A 349 -1.98 -30.17 -4.27
N LEU A 350 -1.95 -28.85 -4.48
CA LEU A 350 -2.18 -28.25 -5.79
C LEU A 350 -1.07 -28.62 -6.78
N ALA A 351 0.20 -28.59 -6.36
CA ALA A 351 1.34 -29.01 -7.19
C ALA A 351 1.19 -30.48 -7.59
N HIS A 352 0.96 -31.37 -6.63
CA HIS A 352 0.80 -32.82 -6.89
C HIS A 352 -0.35 -33.11 -7.87
N LYS A 353 -1.52 -32.47 -7.65
CA LYS A 353 -2.66 -32.58 -8.57
C LYS A 353 -2.31 -32.08 -9.98
N THR A 354 -1.54 -31.00 -10.08
CA THR A 354 -1.16 -30.42 -11.37
C THR A 354 -0.22 -31.33 -12.14
N LEU A 355 0.80 -31.89 -11.48
CA LEU A 355 1.72 -32.86 -12.08
C LEU A 355 1.00 -34.11 -12.59
N SER A 356 -0.07 -34.53 -11.92
CA SER A 356 -0.91 -35.68 -12.32
C SER A 356 -1.96 -35.36 -13.39
N SER A 357 -2.39 -34.10 -13.52
CA SER A 357 -3.46 -33.72 -14.46
C SER A 357 -2.93 -33.32 -15.83
N ILE A 358 -1.83 -32.56 -15.88
CA ILE A 358 -1.24 -32.05 -17.12
C ILE A 358 -0.52 -33.14 -17.90
N THR A 359 -0.83 -33.27 -19.18
CA THR A 359 -0.38 -34.38 -20.02
C THR A 359 1.11 -34.28 -20.33
N ALA A 360 1.59 -33.08 -20.64
CA ALA A 360 3.00 -32.81 -20.89
C ALA A 360 3.87 -33.11 -19.65
N PHE A 361 3.46 -32.69 -18.44
CA PHE A 361 4.20 -32.98 -17.22
C PHE A 361 4.29 -34.48 -16.93
N LYS A 362 3.16 -35.21 -17.02
CA LYS A 362 3.17 -36.68 -16.88
C LYS A 362 4.09 -37.37 -17.87
N SER A 363 4.09 -36.91 -19.12
CA SER A 363 4.91 -37.52 -20.17
C SER A 363 6.39 -37.28 -19.92
N GLU A 364 6.74 -36.07 -19.49
CA GLU A 364 8.12 -35.70 -19.18
C GLU A 364 8.65 -36.39 -17.91
N LEU A 365 7.84 -36.48 -16.85
CA LEU A 365 8.22 -37.19 -15.62
C LEU A 365 8.44 -38.68 -15.86
N ARG A 366 7.58 -39.32 -16.67
CA ARG A 366 7.79 -40.72 -17.10
C ARG A 366 9.07 -40.89 -17.92
N ARG A 367 9.36 -39.94 -18.81
CA ARG A 367 10.59 -39.93 -19.61
C ARG A 367 11.83 -39.84 -18.73
N LEU A 368 11.77 -39.03 -17.67
CA LEU A 368 12.86 -38.80 -16.73
C LEU A 368 12.93 -39.83 -15.59
N ARG A 369 11.92 -40.70 -15.43
CA ARG A 369 11.79 -41.69 -14.33
C ARG A 369 11.83 -41.03 -12.95
N ILE A 370 11.08 -39.94 -12.79
CA ILE A 370 10.96 -39.19 -11.53
C ILE A 370 9.64 -39.56 -10.87
N ASP A 371 9.74 -40.06 -9.63
CA ASP A 371 8.61 -40.21 -8.71
C ASP A 371 8.55 -38.98 -7.79
N TYR A 372 7.35 -38.62 -7.33
CA TYR A 372 7.09 -37.37 -6.60
C TYR A 372 5.85 -37.43 -5.71
#